data_AF-A0A412ZGF1-F1
#
_entry.id   AF-A0A412ZGF1-F1
#
_cell.length_a   1.000
_cell.length_b   1.000
_cell.length_c   1.000
_cell.angle_alpha   90.00
_cell.angle_beta   90.00
_cell.angle_gamma   90.00
#
_symmetry.space_group_name_H-M   'P 1'
#
loop_
_entity.id
_entity.type
_entity.pdbx_description
1 polymer ?
#
loop_
_entity_poly.entity_id
_entity_poly.type
_entity_poly.pdbx_seq_one_letter_code
_entity_poly.pdbx_strand_id
1 'polypeptide(L)'
;MKGRNNTWTDMAAAAAFAAVLGISAFWGQHDRAYDQAGTAGSAYGRMYNQAGPADEDGGPVGKAGAYPGTAGAAQAAEGAGEDLARTGGNDAEILPDVTESQKAVLDKIINALETRDLETAAQVMDSGEEELVTLFYEVMDGARYLYDGRSFSQSMEGEGLVLTMPKTLYYGTFKGGRPEGECTALQVVELDAPRYDYSQGLWKDGKMEGLGHTGYCYYETSPEGEARDVCKTGRFSGDRLEGEVTYTTLNQEGETSTWKLEVKDGTVQLDDRWIYIEERGEYQLMSQEDDSHAYIMDEKLADQPVWINLLAWEE
;
A
#
# COMPACT_ATOMS: atom_id res chain seq x y z
N MET A 1 11.29 -4.53 30.55
CA MET A 1 11.90 -3.52 29.65
C MET A 1 13.16 -4.09 29.01
N LYS A 2 13.05 -4.52 27.76
CA LYS A 2 14.19 -4.78 26.86
C LYS A 2 13.64 -4.65 25.45
N GLY A 3 14.17 -3.67 24.71
CA GLY A 3 13.74 -3.33 23.37
C GLY A 3 14.03 -4.42 22.35
N ARG A 4 13.18 -4.46 21.33
CA ARG A 4 13.45 -5.05 20.03
C ARG A 4 13.19 -3.99 18.98
N ASN A 5 14.13 -3.91 18.03
CA ASN A 5 14.27 -2.87 17.03
C ASN A 5 13.10 -2.88 16.03
N ASN A 6 12.40 -1.75 15.92
CA ASN A 6 11.43 -1.44 14.86
C ASN A 6 12.16 -0.93 13.61
N THR A 7 12.95 -1.78 12.95
CA THR A 7 13.57 -1.45 11.65
C THR A 7 12.94 -2.17 10.47
N TRP A 8 11.94 -3.04 10.71
CA TRP A 8 11.20 -3.73 9.65
C TRP A 8 9.94 -3.00 9.19
N THR A 9 9.30 -2.25 10.09
CA THR A 9 8.10 -1.44 9.81
C THR A 9 8.35 -0.32 8.81
N ASP A 10 9.58 0.21 8.73
CA ASP A 10 9.92 1.30 7.81
C ASP A 10 10.10 0.86 6.35
N MET A 11 10.43 -0.42 6.08
CA MET A 11 10.72 -0.86 4.70
C MET A 11 9.45 -1.30 3.94
N ALA A 12 8.48 -1.91 4.61
CA ALA A 12 7.21 -2.31 3.97
C ALA A 12 6.35 -1.09 3.62
N ALA A 13 6.28 -0.11 4.55
CA ALA A 13 5.63 1.16 4.28
C ALA A 13 6.32 1.91 3.12
N ALA A 14 7.66 1.98 3.10
CA ALA A 14 8.44 2.63 2.03
C ALA A 14 8.22 2.03 0.62
N ALA A 15 7.94 0.73 0.50
CA ALA A 15 7.73 0.08 -0.78
C ALA A 15 6.37 0.43 -1.41
N ALA A 16 5.31 0.53 -0.60
CA ALA A 16 4.01 1.04 -1.05
C ALA A 16 4.08 2.55 -1.37
N PHE A 17 4.86 3.31 -0.59
CA PHE A 17 5.05 4.75 -0.81
C PHE A 17 5.65 5.10 -2.18
N ALA A 18 6.61 4.33 -2.70
CA ALA A 18 7.24 4.63 -3.98
C ALA A 18 6.31 4.43 -5.19
N ALA A 19 5.31 3.55 -5.10
CA ALA A 19 4.39 3.25 -6.21
C ALA A 19 3.26 4.29 -6.35
N VAL A 20 2.84 4.94 -5.26
CA VAL A 20 1.80 5.98 -5.30
C VAL A 20 2.37 7.36 -5.67
N LEU A 21 3.57 7.68 -5.21
CA LEU A 21 4.12 9.04 -5.32
C LEU A 21 4.66 9.41 -6.72
N GLY A 22 4.72 8.47 -7.66
CA GLY A 22 5.19 8.71 -9.02
C GLY A 22 4.11 9.06 -10.06
N ILE A 23 2.82 9.00 -9.69
CA ILE A 23 1.73 9.11 -10.65
C ILE A 23 0.72 10.15 -10.16
N SER A 24 1.04 11.43 -10.34
CA SER A 24 0.09 12.53 -10.10
C SER A 24 -0.43 13.07 -11.44
N ALA A 25 -1.75 13.07 -11.61
CA ALA A 25 -2.39 13.92 -12.60
C ALA A 25 -2.52 15.31 -11.98
N PHE A 26 -1.84 16.30 -12.55
CA PHE A 26 -2.00 17.69 -12.13
C PHE A 26 -3.27 18.26 -12.74
N TRP A 27 -4.14 18.80 -11.87
CA TRP A 27 -5.29 19.60 -12.26
C TRP A 27 -4.91 21.09 -12.19
N GLY A 28 -5.10 21.85 -13.29
CA GLY A 28 -4.97 23.31 -13.26
C GLY A 28 -4.10 23.96 -14.36
N GLN A 29 -4.83 24.50 -15.35
CA GLN A 29 -4.57 25.67 -16.21
C GLN A 29 -3.57 25.59 -17.38
N HIS A 30 -4.20 25.59 -18.56
CA HIS A 30 -3.72 25.91 -19.92
C HIS A 30 -2.91 27.23 -20.06
N ASP A 31 -2.78 28.06 -19.01
CA ASP A 31 -2.07 29.36 -19.07
C ASP A 31 -0.61 29.33 -18.59
N ARG A 32 -0.04 28.16 -18.25
CA ARG A 32 1.44 27.99 -18.19
C ARG A 32 2.06 27.72 -19.57
N ALA A 33 1.26 27.68 -20.63
CA ALA A 33 1.69 27.40 -21.98
C ALA A 33 2.39 28.58 -22.68
N TYR A 34 2.29 29.83 -22.19
CA TYR A 34 3.07 30.96 -22.73
C TYR A 34 3.34 32.02 -21.64
N ASP A 35 4.63 32.31 -21.43
CA ASP A 35 5.19 33.42 -20.64
C ASP A 35 4.84 33.54 -19.14
N GLN A 36 5.73 33.04 -18.27
CA GLN A 36 6.41 33.94 -17.32
C GLN A 36 7.64 33.28 -16.67
N ALA A 37 8.79 33.90 -16.91
CA ALA A 37 9.97 33.78 -16.08
C ALA A 37 9.61 34.14 -14.62
N GLY A 38 9.48 33.13 -13.77
CA GLY A 38 9.14 33.31 -12.37
C GLY A 38 9.32 32.00 -11.62
N THR A 39 10.36 31.96 -10.78
CA THR A 39 10.79 30.83 -9.96
C THR A 39 9.64 30.21 -9.16
N ALA A 40 9.04 29.15 -9.68
CA ALA A 40 8.24 28.19 -8.92
C ALA A 40 8.98 26.86 -8.98
N GLY A 41 9.93 26.67 -8.06
CA GLY A 41 10.61 25.40 -7.90
C GLY A 41 9.60 24.35 -7.48
N SER A 42 9.41 23.34 -8.32
CA SER A 42 8.86 22.06 -7.92
C SER A 42 9.56 21.61 -6.63
N ALA A 43 8.79 21.46 -5.55
CA ALA A 43 9.28 20.99 -4.26
C ALA A 43 9.77 19.53 -4.30
N TYR A 44 9.69 18.87 -5.45
CA TYR A 44 10.10 17.48 -5.65
C TYR A 44 11.59 17.30 -5.99
N GLY A 45 12.31 18.40 -6.29
CA GLY A 45 13.75 18.37 -6.61
C GLY A 45 14.71 18.55 -5.42
N ARG A 46 14.21 18.74 -4.19
CA ARG A 46 15.05 19.12 -3.04
C ARG A 46 15.31 18.04 -2.00
N MET A 47 14.86 16.79 -2.20
CA MET A 47 15.15 15.69 -1.27
C MET A 47 16.34 14.81 -1.68
N TYR A 48 16.94 15.02 -2.87
CA TYR A 48 18.07 14.21 -3.35
C TYR A 48 19.40 14.94 -3.52
N ASN A 49 19.54 16.17 -3.02
CA ASN A 49 20.84 16.83 -2.90
C ASN A 49 20.93 17.62 -1.60
N GLN A 50 21.00 16.90 -0.49
CA GLN A 50 21.61 17.44 0.72
C GLN A 50 22.72 16.50 1.16
N ALA A 51 23.86 16.63 0.47
CA ALA A 51 25.13 16.34 1.09
C ALA A 51 25.18 17.11 2.42
N GLY A 52 25.44 16.40 3.51
CA GLY A 52 25.78 17.04 4.78
C GLY A 52 26.93 18.02 4.58
N PRO A 53 27.10 19.01 5.49
CA PRO A 53 28.17 19.99 5.34
C PRO A 53 29.51 19.27 5.18
N ALA A 54 30.21 19.58 4.09
CA ALA A 54 31.59 19.17 3.89
C ALA A 54 32.46 19.99 4.84
N ASP A 55 33.20 19.30 5.71
CA ASP A 55 34.31 19.92 6.43
C ASP A 55 35.41 20.29 5.43
N GLU A 56 36.06 21.43 5.67
CA GLU A 56 37.24 21.90 4.95
C GLU A 56 38.41 20.96 5.23
N ASP A 57 38.52 19.87 4.46
CA ASP A 57 39.77 19.25 4.01
C ASP A 57 39.46 17.89 3.36
N GLY A 58 39.46 17.84 2.03
CA GLY A 58 39.15 16.63 1.26
C GLY A 58 40.15 15.48 1.50
N GLY A 59 39.63 14.32 1.90
CA GLY A 59 40.35 13.03 1.88
C GLY A 59 39.53 11.87 2.45
N PRO A 60 39.65 10.63 1.93
CA PRO A 60 38.85 9.49 2.40
C PRO A 60 39.62 8.65 3.43
N VAL A 61 39.00 8.32 4.57
CA VAL A 61 39.49 7.33 5.55
C VAL A 61 38.23 6.75 6.22
N GLY A 62 37.92 5.44 6.27
CA GLY A 62 38.74 4.29 6.62
C GLY A 62 38.20 3.73 7.95
N LYS A 63 37.72 2.49 7.95
CA LYS A 63 37.21 1.76 9.14
C LYS A 63 38.26 1.70 10.27
N ALA A 64 37.80 1.81 11.53
CA ALA A 64 37.97 0.82 12.63
C ALA A 64 38.07 1.44 14.04
N GLY A 65 37.58 0.67 15.03
CA GLY A 65 37.97 0.72 16.45
C GLY A 65 36.99 1.47 17.35
N ALA A 66 36.70 1.06 18.59
CA ALA A 66 37.13 -0.06 19.41
C ALA A 66 36.31 -0.03 20.71
N TYR A 67 36.03 -1.19 21.32
CA TYR A 67 35.89 -1.35 22.78
C TYR A 67 36.20 -2.82 23.16
N PRO A 68 36.66 -3.09 24.40
CA PRO A 68 37.78 -3.98 24.70
C PRO A 68 37.38 -5.34 25.29
N GLY A 69 38.35 -6.26 25.33
CA GLY A 69 38.26 -7.63 25.90
C GLY A 69 37.99 -7.67 27.41
N THR A 70 37.79 -8.84 28.04
CA THR A 70 38.64 -10.04 28.00
C THR A 70 37.89 -11.30 28.49
N ALA A 71 38.16 -12.43 27.83
CA ALA A 71 38.76 -13.68 28.37
C ALA A 71 37.79 -14.75 28.90
N GLY A 72 37.89 -15.94 28.30
CA GLY A 72 37.08 -17.11 28.63
C GLY A 72 37.72 -18.09 29.61
N ALA A 73 36.95 -19.13 29.92
CA ALA A 73 37.43 -20.43 30.38
C ALA A 73 36.43 -21.50 29.95
N ALA A 74 36.96 -22.59 29.37
CA ALA A 74 36.26 -23.77 28.93
C ALA A 74 35.81 -24.65 30.10
N GLN A 75 34.75 -25.44 29.88
CA GLN A 75 34.78 -26.88 30.20
C GLN A 75 33.63 -27.63 29.50
N ALA A 76 34.00 -28.72 28.84
CA ALA A 76 33.12 -29.72 28.26
C ALA A 76 32.64 -30.72 29.33
N ALA A 77 31.42 -31.23 29.17
CA ALA A 77 31.04 -32.56 29.65
C ALA A 77 29.84 -33.07 28.84
N GLU A 78 30.04 -34.21 28.17
CA GLU A 78 29.01 -35.07 27.58
C GLU A 78 28.17 -35.75 28.68
N GLY A 79 26.92 -36.12 28.37
CA GLY A 79 26.13 -36.98 29.24
C GLY A 79 24.67 -37.20 28.80
N ALA A 80 24.47 -38.27 28.02
CA ALA A 80 23.36 -39.23 28.01
C ALA A 80 21.89 -38.76 28.22
N GLY A 81 21.12 -38.92 27.13
CA GLY A 81 19.84 -39.61 27.02
C GLY A 81 18.79 -39.52 28.13
N GLU A 82 17.60 -39.04 27.75
CA GLU A 82 16.35 -39.71 28.10
C GLU A 82 15.26 -39.39 27.07
N ASP A 83 14.71 -40.47 26.53
CA ASP A 83 13.55 -40.56 25.67
C ASP A 83 12.31 -40.18 26.48
N LEU A 84 11.70 -39.03 26.17
CA LEU A 84 10.38 -38.67 26.66
C LEU A 84 9.44 -38.57 25.46
N ALA A 85 8.71 -39.67 25.27
CA ALA A 85 7.50 -39.74 24.48
C ALA A 85 6.64 -38.49 24.70
N ARG A 86 6.61 -37.61 23.69
CA ARG A 86 5.64 -36.52 23.63
C ARG A 86 4.31 -37.14 23.21
N THR A 87 3.55 -37.55 24.21
CA THR A 87 2.13 -37.83 24.11
C THR A 87 1.45 -36.66 23.40
N GLY A 88 0.73 -36.96 22.32
CA GLY A 88 -0.07 -35.99 21.57
C GLY A 88 -1.05 -35.29 22.50
N GLY A 89 -0.74 -34.04 22.84
CA GLY A 89 -1.73 -33.08 23.28
C GLY A 89 -2.49 -32.66 22.03
N ASN A 90 -3.80 -32.88 22.04
CA ASN A 90 -4.69 -32.19 21.14
C ASN A 90 -4.67 -30.73 21.64
N ASP A 91 -3.73 -29.93 21.14
CA ASP A 91 -3.64 -28.50 21.44
C ASP A 91 -4.95 -27.89 20.95
N ALA A 92 -5.89 -27.69 21.88
CA ALA A 92 -7.14 -27.03 21.59
C ALA A 92 -6.79 -25.62 21.10
N GLU A 93 -7.08 -25.37 19.84
CA GLU A 93 -6.80 -24.10 19.17
C GLU A 93 -7.44 -22.96 19.97
N ILE A 94 -6.61 -22.06 20.52
CA ILE A 94 -7.07 -20.90 21.27
C ILE A 94 -7.38 -19.82 20.24
N LEU A 95 -8.68 -19.59 20.01
CA LEU A 95 -9.15 -18.53 19.13
C LEU A 95 -9.11 -17.16 19.84
N PRO A 96 -8.98 -16.05 19.09
CA PRO A 96 -9.09 -14.70 19.61
C PRO A 96 -10.35 -14.49 20.48
N ASP A 97 -10.15 -14.04 21.72
CA ASP A 97 -11.24 -13.63 22.62
C ASP A 97 -11.47 -12.13 22.44
N VAL A 98 -12.43 -11.78 21.59
CA VAL A 98 -12.73 -10.39 21.22
C VAL A 98 -13.78 -9.76 22.13
N THR A 99 -13.62 -8.48 22.42
CA THR A 99 -14.62 -7.71 23.17
C THR A 99 -15.83 -7.39 22.29
N GLU A 100 -16.97 -7.05 22.93
CA GLU A 100 -18.15 -6.57 22.21
C GLU A 100 -17.87 -5.28 21.42
N SER A 101 -16.96 -4.42 21.88
CA SER A 101 -16.58 -3.21 21.15
C SER A 101 -15.77 -3.53 19.89
N GLN A 102 -14.78 -4.42 19.98
CA GLN A 102 -14.00 -4.89 18.84
C GLN A 102 -14.90 -5.56 17.79
N LYS A 103 -15.81 -6.42 18.26
CA LYS A 103 -16.79 -7.06 17.40
C LYS A 103 -17.68 -6.03 16.68
N ALA A 104 -18.17 -5.03 17.40
CA ALA A 104 -18.99 -3.97 16.82
C ALA A 104 -18.26 -3.16 15.74
N VAL A 105 -16.94 -2.94 15.87
CA VAL A 105 -16.12 -2.29 14.83
C VAL A 105 -16.03 -3.19 13.60
N LEU A 106 -15.66 -4.47 13.77
CA LEU A 106 -15.56 -5.43 12.66
C LEU A 106 -16.89 -5.60 11.91
N ASP A 107 -18.00 -5.72 12.64
CA ASP A 107 -19.33 -5.90 12.05
C ASP A 107 -19.73 -4.67 11.22
N LYS A 108 -19.43 -3.45 11.68
CA LYS A 108 -19.67 -2.22 10.90
C LYS A 108 -18.82 -2.16 9.62
N ILE A 109 -17.56 -2.57 9.70
CA ILE A 109 -16.66 -2.65 8.53
C ILE A 109 -17.21 -3.65 7.52
N ILE A 110 -17.57 -4.87 7.95
CA ILE A 110 -18.12 -5.90 7.07
C ILE A 110 -19.40 -5.39 6.39
N ASN A 111 -20.34 -4.82 7.15
CA ASN A 111 -21.58 -4.28 6.57
C ASN A 111 -21.32 -3.22 5.49
N ALA A 112 -20.35 -2.33 5.71
CA ALA A 112 -19.96 -1.32 4.73
C ALA A 112 -19.38 -1.98 3.46
N LEU A 113 -18.47 -2.95 3.62
CA LEU A 113 -17.84 -3.67 2.51
C LEU A 113 -18.82 -4.53 1.70
N GLU A 114 -19.81 -5.17 2.36
CA GLU A 114 -20.91 -5.89 1.71
C GLU A 114 -21.72 -4.97 0.79
N THR A 115 -21.92 -3.72 1.20
CA THR A 115 -22.59 -2.68 0.40
C THR A 115 -21.66 -1.94 -0.57
N ARG A 116 -20.38 -2.33 -0.64
CA ARG A 116 -19.32 -1.71 -1.44
C ARG A 116 -19.08 -0.23 -1.10
N ASP A 117 -19.34 0.15 0.15
CA ASP A 117 -19.11 1.50 0.66
C ASP A 117 -17.73 1.58 1.33
N LEU A 118 -16.70 1.82 0.51
CA LEU A 118 -15.31 1.92 0.98
C LEU A 118 -15.10 3.14 1.87
N GLU A 119 -15.81 4.23 1.63
CA GLU A 119 -15.69 5.46 2.42
C GLU A 119 -16.20 5.23 3.85
N THR A 120 -17.38 4.64 4.01
CA THR A 120 -17.90 4.28 5.33
C THR A 120 -16.99 3.25 6.02
N ALA A 121 -16.50 2.24 5.29
CA ALA A 121 -15.57 1.26 5.86
C ALA A 121 -14.29 1.94 6.39
N ALA A 122 -13.70 2.85 5.61
CA ALA A 122 -12.53 3.61 6.00
C ALA A 122 -12.78 4.50 7.23
N GLN A 123 -13.91 5.22 7.28
CA GLN A 123 -14.29 6.05 8.43
C GLN A 123 -14.49 5.22 9.72
N VAL A 124 -15.03 4.01 9.60
CA VAL A 124 -15.17 3.09 10.74
C VAL A 124 -13.80 2.58 11.18
N MET A 125 -12.91 2.23 10.25
CA MET A 125 -11.54 1.82 10.57
C MET A 125 -10.75 2.93 11.26
N ASP A 126 -10.93 4.17 10.82
CA ASP A 126 -10.26 5.34 11.36
C ASP A 126 -10.75 5.67 12.77
N SER A 127 -12.07 5.75 12.97
CA SER A 127 -12.66 6.02 14.29
C SER A 127 -12.52 4.86 15.29
N GLY A 128 -12.31 3.63 14.81
CA GLY A 128 -12.09 2.42 15.62
C GLY A 128 -10.61 2.00 15.72
N GLU A 129 -9.67 2.91 15.48
CA GLU A 129 -8.23 2.59 15.42
C GLU A 129 -7.73 1.91 16.71
N GLU A 130 -8.11 2.41 17.88
CA GLU A 130 -7.68 1.85 19.17
C GLU A 130 -8.14 0.39 19.32
N GLU A 131 -9.38 0.08 18.94
CA GLU A 131 -9.93 -1.27 18.95
C GLU A 131 -9.19 -2.19 17.98
N LEU A 132 -8.89 -1.71 16.77
CA LEU A 132 -8.20 -2.49 15.74
C LEU A 132 -6.72 -2.74 16.09
N VAL A 133 -6.04 -1.75 16.68
CA VAL A 133 -4.66 -1.89 17.17
C VAL A 133 -4.59 -2.92 18.29
N THR A 134 -5.49 -2.80 19.27
CA THR A 134 -5.59 -3.74 20.40
C THR A 134 -5.93 -5.14 19.91
N LEU A 135 -6.92 -5.26 19.01
CA LEU A 135 -7.33 -6.53 18.42
C LEU A 135 -6.14 -7.20 17.72
N PHE A 136 -5.45 -6.49 16.84
CA PHE A 136 -4.40 -7.09 16.03
C PHE A 136 -3.15 -7.44 16.84
N TYR A 137 -2.64 -6.52 17.67
CA TYR A 137 -1.36 -6.75 18.37
C TYR A 137 -1.50 -7.46 19.71
N GLU A 138 -2.59 -7.25 20.45
CA GLU A 138 -2.74 -7.81 21.80
C GLU A 138 -3.60 -9.08 21.82
N VAL A 139 -4.71 -9.10 21.07
CA VAL A 139 -5.63 -10.26 21.06
C VAL A 139 -5.18 -11.32 20.05
N MET A 140 -4.77 -10.89 18.85
CA MET A 140 -4.34 -11.79 17.77
C MET A 140 -2.82 -12.05 17.77
N ASP A 141 -2.04 -11.38 18.64
CA ASP A 141 -0.57 -11.47 18.71
C ASP A 141 0.12 -11.23 17.34
N GLY A 142 -0.46 -10.36 16.53
CA GLY A 142 -0.01 -10.05 15.16
C GLY A 142 -0.24 -11.16 14.13
N ALA A 143 -0.90 -12.26 14.51
CA ALA A 143 -1.26 -13.34 13.58
C ALA A 143 -2.54 -12.99 12.80
N ARG A 144 -2.70 -13.60 11.63
CA ARG A 144 -3.86 -13.39 10.76
C ARG A 144 -4.93 -14.45 11.03
N TYR A 145 -6.18 -13.99 11.05
CA TYR A 145 -7.35 -14.84 11.21
C TYR A 145 -8.43 -14.37 10.27
N LEU A 146 -9.24 -15.30 9.76
CA LEU A 146 -10.47 -15.00 9.05
C LEU A 146 -11.60 -14.82 10.05
N TYR A 147 -12.25 -13.66 10.02
CA TYR A 147 -13.48 -13.38 10.74
C TYR A 147 -14.67 -13.46 9.78
N ASP A 148 -15.56 -14.42 10.00
CA ASP A 148 -16.75 -14.67 9.16
C ASP A 148 -18.01 -13.88 9.59
N GLY A 149 -17.83 -12.88 10.47
CA GLY A 149 -18.93 -12.15 11.12
C GLY A 149 -19.46 -12.83 12.39
N ARG A 150 -18.91 -13.99 12.78
CA ARG A 150 -19.31 -14.71 14.00
C ARG A 150 -18.13 -15.23 14.81
N SER A 151 -17.13 -15.77 14.13
CA SER A 151 -16.00 -16.47 14.74
C SER A 151 -14.72 -16.24 13.94
N PHE A 152 -13.59 -16.44 14.60
CA PHE A 152 -12.27 -16.40 13.97
C PHE A 152 -11.82 -17.81 13.58
N SER A 153 -11.05 -17.90 12.50
CA SER A 153 -10.43 -19.15 12.02
C SER A 153 -8.99 -18.91 11.54
N GLN A 154 -8.05 -19.75 11.97
CA GLN A 154 -6.65 -19.71 11.48
C GLN A 154 -6.49 -20.34 10.10
N SER A 155 -7.37 -21.27 9.70
CA SER A 155 -7.26 -21.90 8.38
C SER A 155 -7.50 -20.90 7.25
N MET A 156 -8.21 -19.80 7.54
CA MET A 156 -8.52 -18.73 6.59
C MET A 156 -9.13 -19.31 5.30
N GLU A 157 -10.21 -20.06 5.47
CA GLU A 157 -10.95 -20.71 4.39
C GLU A 157 -12.40 -20.21 4.40
N GLY A 158 -12.91 -19.81 3.23
CA GLY A 158 -14.28 -19.31 3.08
C GLY A 158 -14.35 -17.79 3.02
N GLU A 159 -15.54 -17.24 3.24
CA GLU A 159 -15.83 -15.82 3.11
C GLU A 159 -15.66 -15.09 4.44
N GLY A 160 -15.04 -13.90 4.42
CA GLY A 160 -14.89 -13.09 5.61
C GLY A 160 -13.86 -11.99 5.47
N LEU A 161 -13.44 -11.46 6.62
CA LEU A 161 -12.47 -10.37 6.76
C LEU A 161 -11.19 -10.90 7.40
N VAL A 162 -10.03 -10.53 6.84
CA VAL A 162 -8.71 -10.77 7.43
C VAL A 162 -7.99 -9.45 7.62
N LEU A 163 -7.57 -9.15 8.84
CA LEU A 163 -6.64 -8.07 9.13
C LEU A 163 -5.21 -8.54 8.87
N THR A 164 -4.44 -7.76 8.12
CA THR A 164 -2.98 -7.96 7.95
C THR A 164 -2.17 -6.97 8.77
N MET A 165 -2.76 -5.83 9.09
CA MET A 165 -2.32 -4.79 10.04
C MET A 165 -3.57 -4.10 10.61
N PRO A 166 -3.48 -3.32 11.71
CA PRO A 166 -4.66 -2.68 12.31
C PRO A 166 -5.55 -1.90 11.33
N LYS A 167 -4.96 -1.15 10.40
CA LYS A 167 -5.67 -0.36 9.38
C LYS A 167 -5.49 -0.93 7.97
N THR A 168 -5.25 -2.24 7.84
CA THR A 168 -5.15 -2.92 6.54
C THR A 168 -5.87 -4.26 6.59
N LEU A 169 -6.85 -4.41 5.71
CA LEU A 169 -7.71 -5.59 5.67
C LEU A 169 -7.95 -6.10 4.26
N TYR A 170 -8.34 -7.37 4.20
CA TYR A 170 -8.84 -8.05 3.01
C TYR A 170 -10.21 -8.63 3.33
N TYR A 171 -11.16 -8.45 2.43
CA TYR A 171 -12.52 -8.95 2.56
C TYR A 171 -12.96 -9.64 1.29
N GLY A 172 -13.54 -10.83 1.42
CA GLY A 172 -13.96 -11.65 0.29
C GLY A 172 -13.77 -13.13 0.57
N THR A 173 -13.54 -13.91 -0.47
CA THR A 173 -13.29 -15.36 -0.34
C THR A 173 -11.80 -15.66 -0.15
N PHE A 174 -11.50 -16.58 0.76
CA PHE A 174 -10.16 -17.07 1.04
C PHE A 174 -10.05 -18.57 0.78
N LYS A 175 -8.92 -18.98 0.23
CA LYS A 175 -8.58 -20.37 -0.04
C LYS A 175 -7.08 -20.58 0.11
N GLY A 176 -6.68 -21.64 0.83
CA GLY A 176 -5.29 -21.88 1.18
C GLY A 176 -4.69 -20.74 2.01
N GLY A 177 -5.53 -20.06 2.79
CA GLY A 177 -5.16 -18.90 3.60
C GLY A 177 -4.83 -17.63 2.81
N ARG A 178 -5.32 -17.50 1.57
CA ARG A 178 -5.04 -16.37 0.68
C ARG A 178 -6.32 -15.87 0.00
N PRO A 179 -6.41 -14.58 -0.35
CA PRO A 179 -7.48 -14.06 -1.19
C PRO A 179 -7.64 -14.85 -2.49
N GLU A 180 -8.87 -15.23 -2.82
CA GLU A 180 -9.23 -16.05 -3.97
C GLU A 180 -10.62 -15.66 -4.49
N GLY A 181 -10.78 -15.43 -5.79
CA GLY A 181 -12.04 -14.96 -6.38
C GLY A 181 -12.24 -13.46 -6.18
N GLU A 182 -13.49 -13.01 -6.02
CA GLU A 182 -13.79 -11.58 -5.83
C GLU A 182 -13.42 -11.16 -4.39
N CYS A 183 -12.44 -10.25 -4.27
CA CYS A 183 -12.02 -9.70 -2.98
C CYS A 183 -11.76 -8.19 -3.05
N THR A 184 -11.82 -7.54 -1.89
CA THR A 184 -11.45 -6.15 -1.64
C THR A 184 -10.31 -6.11 -0.64
N ALA A 185 -9.22 -5.46 -0.99
CA ALA A 185 -8.21 -4.98 -0.06
C ALA A 185 -8.46 -3.51 0.23
N LEU A 186 -8.33 -3.10 1.50
CA LEU A 186 -8.54 -1.73 1.96
C LEU A 186 -7.48 -1.37 3.01
N GLN A 187 -6.89 -0.20 2.86
CA GLN A 187 -5.95 0.37 3.82
C GLN A 187 -6.32 1.81 4.13
N VAL A 188 -6.34 2.18 5.41
CA VAL A 188 -6.52 3.59 5.82
C VAL A 188 -5.18 4.16 6.25
N VAL A 189 -4.82 5.31 5.68
CA VAL A 189 -3.59 6.04 5.99
C VAL A 189 -3.89 7.51 6.20
N GLU A 190 -3.13 8.14 7.08
CA GLU A 190 -3.08 9.59 7.22
C GLU A 190 -1.68 10.05 6.78
N LEU A 191 -1.62 10.81 5.70
CA LEU A 191 -0.40 11.41 5.18
C LEU A 191 -0.48 12.93 5.39
N ASP A 192 -0.74 13.68 4.31
CA ASP A 192 -1.08 15.11 4.39
C ASP A 192 -2.58 15.33 4.67
N ALA A 193 -3.40 14.33 4.33
CA ALA A 193 -4.83 14.26 4.61
C ALA A 193 -5.26 12.79 4.77
N PRO A 194 -6.38 12.51 5.49
CA PRO A 194 -6.89 11.17 5.66
C PRO A 194 -7.42 10.62 4.33
N ARG A 195 -6.95 9.41 3.97
CA ARG A 195 -7.39 8.70 2.76
C ARG A 195 -7.41 7.19 2.97
N TYR A 196 -8.12 6.51 2.09
CA TYR A 196 -7.99 5.06 1.96
C TYR A 196 -7.42 4.69 0.60
N ASP A 197 -6.56 3.69 0.62
CA ASP A 197 -6.01 3.01 -0.54
C ASP A 197 -6.79 1.70 -0.69
N TYR A 198 -7.07 1.27 -1.93
CA TYR A 198 -7.91 0.09 -2.18
C TYR A 198 -7.51 -0.69 -3.43
N SER A 199 -7.86 -1.98 -3.42
CA SER A 199 -7.78 -2.87 -4.58
C SER A 199 -8.96 -3.83 -4.57
N GLN A 200 -9.76 -3.85 -5.63
CA GLN A 200 -10.94 -4.69 -5.73
C GLN A 200 -10.98 -5.43 -7.07
N GLY A 201 -11.45 -6.67 -7.06
CA GLY A 201 -11.66 -7.46 -8.26
C GLY A 201 -11.31 -8.91 -8.05
N LEU A 202 -10.82 -9.56 -9.11
CA LEU A 202 -10.46 -10.97 -9.10
C LEU A 202 -9.06 -11.22 -8.53
N TRP A 203 -8.98 -12.18 -7.62
CA TRP A 203 -7.78 -12.65 -6.96
C TRP A 203 -7.56 -14.14 -7.21
N LYS A 204 -6.30 -14.54 -7.21
CA LYS A 204 -5.88 -15.93 -7.28
C LYS A 204 -4.58 -16.10 -6.50
N ASP A 205 -4.58 -17.03 -5.56
CA ASP A 205 -3.39 -17.31 -4.73
C ASP A 205 -2.80 -16.06 -4.05
N GLY A 206 -3.68 -15.15 -3.62
CA GLY A 206 -3.33 -13.88 -2.96
C GLY A 206 -2.89 -12.75 -3.89
N LYS A 207 -2.92 -12.93 -5.21
CA LYS A 207 -2.58 -11.87 -6.17
C LYS A 207 -3.79 -11.43 -6.98
N MET A 208 -3.85 -10.17 -7.38
CA MET A 208 -4.85 -9.77 -8.37
C MET A 208 -4.57 -10.45 -9.71
N GLU A 209 -5.58 -11.14 -10.25
CA GLU A 209 -5.51 -11.92 -11.49
C GLU A 209 -6.88 -11.90 -12.18
N GLY A 210 -7.01 -11.12 -13.26
CA GLY A 210 -8.27 -10.88 -13.95
C GLY A 210 -8.72 -9.42 -13.89
N LEU A 211 -10.01 -9.17 -14.06
CA LEU A 211 -10.55 -7.80 -14.02
C LEU A 211 -10.53 -7.26 -12.59
N GLY A 212 -10.20 -5.98 -12.46
CA GLY A 212 -10.27 -5.27 -11.20
C GLY A 212 -9.89 -3.81 -11.34
N HIS A 213 -9.84 -3.14 -10.20
CA HIS A 213 -9.42 -1.75 -10.08
C HIS A 213 -8.69 -1.50 -8.77
N THR A 214 -7.79 -0.53 -8.77
CA THR A 214 -6.98 -0.13 -7.62
C THR A 214 -6.80 1.38 -7.61
N GLY A 215 -6.71 1.98 -6.44
CA GLY A 215 -6.76 3.43 -6.32
C GLY A 215 -6.66 3.93 -4.90
N TYR A 216 -6.90 5.23 -4.74
CA TYR A 216 -7.04 5.86 -3.44
C TYR A 216 -8.12 6.93 -3.48
N CYS A 217 -8.68 7.25 -2.31
CA CYS A 217 -9.64 8.33 -2.16
C CYS A 217 -9.47 9.06 -0.83
N TYR A 218 -9.32 10.39 -0.92
CA TYR A 218 -9.44 11.29 0.21
C TYR A 218 -10.93 11.44 0.57
N TYR A 219 -11.30 10.98 1.76
CA TYR A 219 -12.69 11.00 2.24
C TYR A 219 -13.06 12.26 3.03
N GLU A 220 -12.13 13.21 3.11
CA GLU A 220 -12.37 14.57 3.62
C GLU A 220 -11.99 15.62 2.58
N THR A 221 -10.89 16.35 2.79
CA THR A 221 -10.34 17.34 1.86
C THR A 221 -9.03 16.83 1.29
N SER A 222 -8.91 16.77 -0.03
CA SER A 222 -7.65 16.43 -0.67
C SER A 222 -6.65 17.60 -0.52
N PRO A 223 -5.34 17.30 -0.50
CA PRO A 223 -4.30 18.33 -0.56
C PRO A 223 -4.45 19.23 -1.81
N GLU A 224 -4.00 20.47 -1.71
CA GLU A 224 -4.07 21.44 -2.81
C GLU A 224 -3.33 20.90 -4.05
N GLY A 225 -4.04 20.86 -5.19
CA GLY A 225 -3.49 20.36 -6.46
C GLY A 225 -3.53 18.84 -6.63
N GLU A 226 -4.06 18.10 -5.64
CA GLU A 226 -4.28 16.66 -5.76
C GLU A 226 -5.74 16.32 -6.11
N ALA A 227 -5.92 15.22 -6.84
CA ALA A 227 -7.24 14.63 -7.04
C ALA A 227 -7.77 14.06 -5.72
N ARG A 228 -9.09 14.20 -5.49
CA ARG A 228 -9.79 13.55 -4.39
C ARG A 228 -9.78 12.03 -4.54
N ASP A 229 -10.12 11.52 -5.72
CA ASP A 229 -10.13 10.09 -6.04
C ASP A 229 -9.21 9.83 -7.24
N VAL A 230 -8.47 8.74 -7.17
CA VAL A 230 -7.68 8.21 -8.27
C VAL A 230 -7.97 6.72 -8.41
N CYS A 231 -8.32 6.28 -9.62
CA CYS A 231 -8.67 4.90 -9.91
C CYS A 231 -7.97 4.41 -11.19
N LYS A 232 -7.31 3.25 -11.11
CA LYS A 232 -6.76 2.48 -12.22
C LYS A 232 -7.62 1.23 -12.41
N THR A 233 -8.28 1.11 -13.56
CA THR A 233 -9.16 -0.02 -13.88
C THR A 233 -8.61 -0.78 -15.08
N GLY A 234 -8.50 -2.10 -14.99
CA GLY A 234 -8.00 -2.93 -16.08
C GLY A 234 -7.96 -4.41 -15.75
N ARG A 235 -7.16 -5.15 -16.52
CA ARG A 235 -6.85 -6.55 -16.23
C ARG A 235 -5.52 -6.64 -15.50
N PHE A 236 -5.51 -7.32 -14.37
CA PHE A 236 -4.32 -7.71 -13.63
C PHE A 236 -3.83 -9.09 -14.06
N SER A 237 -2.51 -9.27 -14.08
CA SER A 237 -1.85 -10.57 -14.12
C SER A 237 -0.72 -10.54 -13.10
N GLY A 238 -0.82 -11.38 -12.06
CA GLY A 238 0.13 -11.39 -10.94
C GLY A 238 0.44 -10.01 -10.34
N ASP A 239 -0.61 -9.25 -9.97
CA ASP A 239 -0.53 -7.89 -9.39
C ASP A 239 -0.10 -6.78 -10.36
N ARG A 240 0.02 -7.05 -11.66
CA ARG A 240 0.42 -6.05 -12.67
C ARG A 240 -0.66 -5.82 -13.69
N LEU A 241 -0.93 -4.57 -14.03
CA LEU A 241 -1.89 -4.25 -15.08
C LEU A 241 -1.34 -4.62 -16.47
N GLU A 242 -2.23 -5.11 -17.32
CA GLU A 242 -1.93 -5.62 -18.67
C GLU A 242 -3.05 -5.26 -19.66
N GLY A 243 -2.67 -4.79 -20.85
CA GLY A 243 -3.56 -4.38 -21.93
C GLY A 243 -4.09 -2.95 -21.78
N GLU A 244 -5.31 -2.73 -22.28
CA GLU A 244 -6.01 -1.44 -22.13
C GLU A 244 -6.38 -1.20 -20.66
N VAL A 245 -5.88 -0.09 -20.11
CA VAL A 245 -6.16 0.41 -18.77
C VAL A 245 -6.88 1.74 -18.88
N THR A 246 -7.90 1.92 -18.05
CA THR A 246 -8.56 3.21 -17.82
C THR A 246 -8.03 3.80 -16.52
N TYR A 247 -7.51 5.02 -16.60
CA TYR A 247 -7.10 5.81 -15.46
C TYR A 247 -8.08 6.97 -15.30
N THR A 248 -8.61 7.15 -14.10
CA THR A 248 -9.63 8.15 -13.81
C THR A 248 -9.25 8.91 -12.55
N THR A 249 -9.47 10.21 -12.57
CA THR A 249 -9.33 11.06 -11.38
C THR A 249 -10.58 11.90 -11.17
N LEU A 250 -10.96 12.11 -9.91
CA LEU A 250 -12.03 13.00 -9.48
C LEU A 250 -11.43 14.11 -8.63
N ASN A 251 -11.67 15.38 -8.94
CA ASN A 251 -11.23 16.49 -8.09
C ASN A 251 -12.23 16.78 -6.95
N GLN A 252 -11.94 17.77 -6.11
CA GLN A 252 -12.78 18.11 -4.96
C GLN A 252 -14.13 18.71 -5.36
N GLU A 253 -14.20 19.35 -6.54
CA GLU A 253 -15.40 19.90 -7.16
C GLU A 253 -16.30 18.84 -7.81
N GLY A 254 -15.81 17.60 -7.92
CA GLY A 254 -16.54 16.48 -8.53
C GLY A 254 -16.36 16.37 -10.04
N GLU A 255 -15.38 17.06 -10.62
CA GLU A 255 -15.01 16.95 -12.04
C GLU A 255 -14.13 15.73 -12.25
N THR A 256 -14.43 14.99 -13.33
CA THR A 256 -13.74 13.74 -13.67
C THR A 256 -12.88 13.93 -14.91
N SER A 257 -11.65 13.42 -14.88
CA SER A 257 -10.79 13.29 -16.07
C SER A 257 -10.44 11.83 -16.28
N THR A 258 -10.43 11.40 -17.54
CA THR A 258 -10.19 10.00 -17.93
C THR A 258 -9.06 9.91 -18.96
N TRP A 259 -8.23 8.87 -18.81
CA TRP A 259 -7.18 8.51 -19.76
C TRP A 259 -7.26 7.03 -20.08
N LYS A 260 -6.99 6.69 -21.34
CA LYS A 260 -6.85 5.30 -21.81
C LYS A 260 -5.45 5.02 -22.27
N LEU A 261 -4.84 4.01 -21.65
CA LEU A 261 -3.44 3.68 -21.74
C LEU A 261 -3.29 2.22 -22.14
N GLU A 262 -2.27 1.90 -22.92
CA GLU A 262 -1.83 0.53 -23.10
C GLU A 262 -0.72 0.25 -22.07
N VAL A 263 -0.84 -0.84 -21.32
CA VAL A 263 0.11 -1.23 -20.28
C VAL A 263 0.57 -2.67 -20.53
N LYS A 264 1.86 -2.94 -20.34
CA LYS A 264 2.44 -4.27 -20.45
C LYS A 264 3.36 -4.52 -19.26
N ASP A 265 3.12 -5.61 -18.53
CA ASP A 265 3.87 -5.99 -17.33
C ASP A 265 3.94 -4.84 -16.29
N GLY A 266 2.87 -4.06 -16.17
CA GLY A 266 2.79 -2.89 -15.30
C GLY A 266 3.51 -1.63 -15.83
N THR A 267 4.00 -1.63 -17.07
CA THR A 267 4.70 -0.50 -17.69
C THR A 267 3.89 0.09 -18.85
N VAL A 268 3.73 1.41 -18.88
CA VAL A 268 3.04 2.13 -19.96
C VAL A 268 3.73 1.89 -21.30
N GLN A 269 2.93 1.63 -22.33
CA GLN A 269 3.40 1.61 -23.71
C GLN A 269 3.12 2.98 -24.33
N LEU A 270 4.18 3.75 -24.57
CA LEU A 270 4.09 5.05 -25.23
C LEU A 270 3.67 4.88 -26.70
N ASP A 271 2.66 5.63 -27.12
CA ASP A 271 2.18 5.73 -28.49
C ASP A 271 2.26 7.17 -29.03
N ASP A 272 1.70 7.42 -30.21
CA ASP A 272 1.74 8.72 -30.90
C ASP A 272 0.90 9.82 -30.23
N ARG A 273 0.10 9.49 -29.20
CA ARG A 273 -0.69 10.46 -28.43
C ARG A 273 0.13 11.16 -27.35
N TRP A 274 1.29 10.61 -26.99
CA TRP A 274 2.14 11.16 -25.95
C TRP A 274 3.00 12.31 -26.46
N ILE A 275 3.04 13.39 -25.68
CA ILE A 275 3.86 14.56 -25.96
C ILE A 275 5.00 14.57 -24.96
N TYR A 276 6.24 14.46 -25.45
CA TYR A 276 7.43 14.60 -24.61
C TYR A 276 7.85 16.07 -24.48
N ILE A 277 8.04 16.53 -23.26
CA ILE A 277 8.47 17.88 -22.92
C ILE A 277 9.93 17.81 -22.42
N GLU A 278 10.88 17.98 -23.34
CA GLU A 278 12.33 17.83 -23.08
C GLU A 278 12.83 18.73 -21.94
N GLU A 279 12.34 19.97 -21.85
CA GLU A 279 12.75 20.91 -20.80
C GLU A 279 12.40 20.45 -19.38
N ARG A 280 11.40 19.55 -19.26
CA ARG A 280 10.91 19.04 -17.97
C ARG A 280 11.26 17.56 -17.75
N GLY A 281 11.64 16.83 -18.80
CA GLY A 281 11.87 15.39 -18.73
C GLY A 281 10.57 14.63 -18.43
N GLU A 282 9.45 15.05 -19.02
CA GLU A 282 8.11 14.53 -18.72
C GLU A 282 7.37 14.16 -20.02
N TYR A 283 6.60 13.07 -19.97
CA TYR A 283 5.60 12.71 -20.97
C TYR A 283 4.21 13.17 -20.53
N GLN A 284 3.44 13.70 -21.48
CA GLN A 284 2.07 14.15 -21.24
C GLN A 284 1.09 13.44 -22.17
N LEU A 285 -0.04 12.98 -21.61
CA LEU A 285 -1.17 12.44 -22.34
C LEU A 285 -2.42 13.23 -22.00
N MET A 286 -3.09 13.81 -23.00
CA MET A 286 -4.30 14.60 -22.75
C MET A 286 -5.48 13.71 -22.34
N SER A 287 -6.36 14.25 -21.49
CA SER A 287 -7.58 13.56 -21.07
C SER A 287 -8.57 13.39 -22.23
N GLN A 288 -9.54 12.50 -22.07
CA GLN A 288 -10.55 12.26 -23.11
C GLN A 288 -11.59 13.39 -23.18
N GLU A 289 -11.84 14.05 -22.07
CA GLU A 289 -12.88 15.06 -21.91
C GLU A 289 -12.38 16.48 -22.21
N ASP A 290 -11.14 16.78 -21.82
CA ASP A 290 -10.60 18.13 -21.82
C ASP A 290 -9.09 18.14 -22.19
N ASP A 291 -8.75 18.83 -23.27
CA ASP A 291 -7.36 18.96 -23.74
C ASP A 291 -6.52 19.91 -22.87
N SER A 292 -7.11 20.55 -21.87
CA SER A 292 -6.40 21.30 -20.83
C SER A 292 -5.96 20.45 -19.64
N HIS A 293 -6.39 19.18 -19.55
CA HIS A 293 -5.96 18.24 -18.51
C HIS A 293 -5.06 17.15 -19.07
N ALA A 294 -3.90 16.98 -18.44
CA ALA A 294 -2.88 16.04 -18.86
C ALA A 294 -2.56 15.05 -17.74
N TYR A 295 -2.45 13.77 -18.09
CA TYR A 295 -1.69 12.80 -17.31
C TYR A 295 -0.21 13.10 -17.53
N ILE A 296 0.54 13.28 -16.45
CA ILE A 296 1.97 13.63 -16.49
C ILE A 296 2.77 12.45 -15.93
N MET A 297 3.79 12.04 -16.65
CA MET A 297 4.70 10.96 -16.24
C MET A 297 6.16 11.41 -16.40
N ASP A 298 6.93 11.38 -15.31
CA ASP A 298 8.38 11.60 -15.37
C ASP A 298 9.03 10.54 -16.27
N GLU A 299 9.97 10.94 -17.12
CA GLU A 299 10.65 10.06 -18.07
C GLU A 299 11.31 8.85 -17.41
N LYS A 300 11.73 8.96 -16.15
CA LYS A 300 12.35 7.87 -15.39
C LYS A 300 11.35 6.78 -15.04
N LEU A 301 10.06 7.08 -15.05
CA LEU A 301 8.98 6.12 -14.77
C LEU A 301 8.48 5.42 -16.03
N ALA A 302 8.80 5.94 -17.23
CA ALA A 302 8.31 5.38 -18.50
C ALA A 302 8.70 3.91 -18.69
N ASP A 303 9.85 3.48 -18.15
CA ASP A 303 10.35 2.10 -18.21
C ASP A 303 10.17 1.33 -16.89
N GLN A 304 9.40 1.86 -15.92
CA GLN A 304 9.19 1.23 -14.61
C GLN A 304 7.81 0.55 -14.52
N PRO A 305 7.70 -0.58 -13.80
CA PRO A 305 6.44 -1.28 -13.62
C PRO A 305 5.63 -0.65 -12.47
N VAL A 306 5.08 0.56 -12.68
CA VAL A 306 4.33 1.34 -11.67
C VAL A 306 2.81 1.20 -11.78
N TRP A 307 2.31 0.49 -12.80
CA TRP A 307 0.90 0.14 -12.98
C TRP A 307 0.62 -1.21 -12.35
N ILE A 308 0.62 -1.22 -11.02
CA ILE A 308 0.51 -2.42 -10.19
C ILE A 308 -0.65 -2.31 -9.21
N ASN A 309 -1.03 -3.45 -8.63
CA ASN A 309 -1.90 -3.54 -7.47
C ASN A 309 -1.30 -2.73 -6.32
N LEU A 310 -2.07 -1.79 -5.76
CA LEU A 310 -1.60 -0.94 -4.67
C LEU A 310 -1.46 -1.70 -3.35
N LEU A 311 -2.35 -2.67 -3.09
CA LEU A 311 -2.39 -3.44 -1.86
C LEU A 311 -2.13 -4.92 -2.18
N ALA A 312 -0.87 -5.32 -2.10
CA ALA A 312 -0.46 -6.71 -2.32
C ALA A 312 -0.64 -7.54 -1.04
N TRP A 313 -1.07 -8.80 -1.19
CA TRP A 313 -1.07 -9.76 -0.08
C TRP A 313 0.37 -10.18 0.22
N GLU A 314 0.94 -9.67 1.31
CA GLU A 314 2.29 -10.05 1.75
C GLU A 314 2.27 -11.44 2.41
N GLU A 315 3.22 -12.31 2.04
CA GLU A 315 3.41 -13.65 2.64
C GLU A 315 4.03 -13.60 4.03
#